data_AF-A0A7R9YUN1-F1
#
_entry.id   AF-A0A7R9YUN1-F1
#
_cell.length_a   1.000
_cell.length_b   1.000
_cell.length_c   1.000
_cell.angle_alpha   90.00
_cell.angle_beta   90.00
_cell.angle_gamma   90.00
#
_symmetry.space_group_name_H-M   'P 1'
#
loop_
_entity.id
_entity.type
_entity.pdbx_description
1 polymer ?
#
loop_
_entity_poly.entity_id
_entity_poly.type
_entity_poly.pdbx_seq_one_letter_code
_entity_poly.pdbx_strand_id
1 'polypeptide(L)'
;ALSRELLLACVAKSLESAMDTFEASGFGPLEGEYLEAWLHSGQRVLAHDPALADAGVGGEAVGDGGVYLTIEGLSPGGYLLARDDGGTGYELTPDGNSLDMMRGLVRRKVA
;
A
#
# COMPACT_ATOMS: atom_id res chain seq x y z
N ALA A 1 11.45 8.11 -31.29
CA ALA A 1 11.26 7.05 -30.30
C ALA A 1 12.27 7.25 -29.18
N LEU A 2 11.87 7.02 -27.92
CA LEU A 2 12.81 7.01 -26.80
C LEU A 2 13.70 5.77 -26.91
N SER A 3 15.03 5.94 -26.91
CA SER A 3 15.93 4.78 -26.91
C SER A 3 16.02 4.17 -25.52
N ARG A 4 16.39 2.89 -25.46
CA ARG A 4 16.57 2.18 -24.18
C ARG A 4 17.68 2.83 -23.35
N GLU A 5 18.74 3.25 -24.00
CA GLU A 5 19.90 3.89 -23.37
C GLU A 5 19.50 5.21 -22.73
N LEU A 6 18.71 6.03 -23.44
CA LEU A 6 18.24 7.31 -22.93
C LEU A 6 17.28 7.11 -21.75
N LEU A 7 16.36 6.13 -21.84
CA LEU A 7 15.48 5.78 -20.72
C LEU A 7 16.28 5.37 -19.48
N LEU A 8 17.26 4.47 -19.63
CA LEU A 8 18.09 4.01 -18.52
C LEU A 8 18.91 5.14 -17.91
N ALA A 9 19.50 6.01 -18.74
CA ALA A 9 20.24 7.17 -18.24
C ALA A 9 19.34 8.13 -17.43
N CYS A 10 18.11 8.35 -17.88
CA CYS A 10 17.14 9.15 -17.12
C CYS A 10 16.76 8.49 -15.78
N VAL A 11 16.47 7.19 -15.79
CA VAL A 11 16.12 6.45 -14.56
C VAL A 11 17.28 6.45 -13.56
N ALA A 12 18.50 6.17 -14.02
CA ALA A 12 19.69 6.16 -13.17
C ALA A 12 19.92 7.53 -12.53
N LYS A 13 19.86 8.60 -13.32
CA LYS A 13 19.99 9.98 -12.81
C LYS A 13 18.93 10.30 -11.75
N SER A 14 17.67 9.96 -12.00
CA SER A 14 16.59 10.19 -11.04
C SER A 14 16.78 9.37 -9.75
N LEU A 15 17.22 8.12 -9.88
CA LEU A 15 17.50 7.27 -8.74
C LEU A 15 18.67 7.79 -7.91
N GLU A 16 19.79 8.18 -8.53
CA GLU A 16 20.95 8.76 -7.86
C GLU A 16 20.55 10.01 -7.06
N SER A 17 19.79 10.92 -7.67
CA SER A 17 19.30 12.12 -6.99
C SER A 17 18.40 11.80 -5.78
N ALA A 18 17.55 10.77 -5.88
CA ALA A 18 16.71 10.34 -4.77
C ALA A 18 17.53 9.67 -3.66
N MET A 19 18.53 8.85 -4.03
CA MET A 19 19.44 8.21 -3.08
C MET A 19 20.28 9.24 -2.32
N ASP A 20 20.83 10.25 -2.99
CA ASP A 20 21.57 11.33 -2.34
C ASP A 20 20.70 12.05 -1.29
N THR A 21 19.43 12.31 -1.63
CA THR A 21 18.45 12.92 -0.71
C THR A 21 18.17 12.01 0.49
N PHE A 22 17.97 10.73 0.23
CA PHE A 22 17.69 9.73 1.26
C PHE A 22 18.87 9.53 2.21
N GLU A 23 20.09 9.44 1.69
CA GLU A 23 21.31 9.30 2.50
C GLU A 23 21.55 10.53 3.37
N ALA A 24 21.23 11.73 2.87
CA ALA A 24 21.43 12.98 3.59
C ALA A 24 20.35 13.26 4.65
N SER A 25 19.10 12.86 4.44
CA SER A 25 17.96 13.33 5.25
C SER A 25 16.88 12.29 5.53
N GLY A 26 17.10 11.04 5.13
CA GLY A 26 16.11 9.96 5.23
C GLY A 26 14.95 10.12 4.25
N PHE A 27 13.85 9.41 4.51
CA PHE A 27 12.72 9.33 3.59
C PHE A 27 11.81 10.57 3.57
N GLY A 28 11.77 11.35 4.65
CA GLY A 28 10.80 12.45 4.82
C GLY A 28 10.71 13.42 3.63
N PRO A 29 11.83 13.90 3.04
CA PRO A 29 11.78 14.76 1.85
C PRO A 29 11.18 14.10 0.60
N LEU A 30 11.23 12.77 0.50
CA LEU A 30 10.72 11.99 -0.63
C LEU A 30 9.28 11.52 -0.42
N GLU A 31 8.77 11.57 0.81
CA GLU A 31 7.48 11.00 1.20
C GLU A 31 6.31 11.58 0.39
N GLY A 32 6.28 12.90 0.19
CA GLY A 32 5.23 13.56 -0.58
C GLY A 32 5.16 13.08 -2.03
N GLU A 33 6.29 13.13 -2.74
CA GLU A 33 6.36 12.66 -4.14
C GLU A 33 6.07 11.16 -4.26
N TYR A 34 6.50 10.38 -3.26
CA TYR A 34 6.21 8.95 -3.20
C TYR A 34 4.71 8.68 -3.09
N LEU A 35 4.00 9.34 -2.16
CA LEU A 35 2.56 9.17 -1.95
C LEU A 35 1.70 9.76 -3.09
N GLU A 36 2.23 10.69 -3.87
CA GLU A 36 1.58 11.16 -5.09
C GLU A 36 1.70 10.15 -6.24
N ALA A 37 2.83 9.47 -6.35
CA ALA A 37 3.13 8.53 -7.44
C ALA A 37 2.68 7.09 -7.18
N TRP A 38 2.45 6.70 -5.92
CA TRP A 38 2.04 5.34 -5.56
C TRP A 38 0.59 5.03 -5.96
N LEU A 39 0.21 3.75 -5.96
CA LEU A 39 -1.10 3.30 -6.44
C LEU A 39 -2.07 2.90 -5.32
N HIS A 40 -1.77 3.26 -4.07
CA HIS A 40 -2.46 2.72 -2.90
C HIS A 40 -3.44 3.69 -2.23
N SER A 41 -3.36 5.00 -2.50
CA SER A 41 -4.24 6.00 -1.90
C SER A 41 -5.72 5.66 -2.09
N GLY A 42 -6.47 5.56 -0.98
CA GLY A 42 -7.92 5.31 -1.00
C GLY A 42 -8.29 3.88 -1.40
N GLN A 43 -7.33 2.97 -1.53
CA GLN A 43 -7.61 1.58 -1.85
C GLN A 43 -8.33 0.92 -0.66
N ARG A 44 -9.51 0.32 -0.92
CA ARG A 44 -10.22 -0.51 0.06
C ARG A 44 -9.65 -1.92 0.01
N VAL A 45 -9.10 -2.39 1.13
CA VAL A 45 -8.47 -3.71 1.28
C VAL A 45 -9.21 -4.54 2.31
N LEU A 46 -9.18 -5.87 2.16
CA LEU A 46 -9.72 -6.80 3.15
C LEU A 46 -8.54 -7.33 3.98
N ALA A 47 -8.48 -6.95 5.25
CA ALA A 47 -7.47 -7.44 6.19
C ALA A 47 -8.02 -8.66 6.92
N HIS A 48 -7.26 -9.76 6.88
CA HIS A 48 -7.56 -10.98 7.64
C HIS A 48 -6.54 -11.12 8.77
N ASP A 49 -6.88 -10.60 9.95
CA ASP A 49 -6.08 -10.79 11.16
C ASP A 49 -7.02 -11.24 12.29
N PRO A 50 -6.78 -12.40 12.93
CA PRO A 50 -7.52 -12.83 14.10
C PRO A 50 -7.58 -11.78 15.22
N ALA A 51 -6.54 -10.95 15.36
CA ALA A 51 -6.50 -9.87 16.35
C ALA A 51 -7.45 -8.71 16.00
N LEU A 52 -7.77 -8.50 14.72
CA LEU A 52 -8.79 -7.54 14.30
C LEU A 52 -10.21 -8.04 14.62
N ALA A 53 -10.45 -9.35 14.60
CA ALA A 53 -11.77 -9.89 14.97
C ALA A 53 -12.11 -9.65 16.46
N ASP A 54 -11.10 -9.71 17.34
CA ASP A 54 -11.27 -9.50 18.80
C ASP A 54 -11.29 -8.01 19.20
N ALA A 55 -10.81 -7.11 18.35
CA ALA A 55 -10.67 -5.68 18.67
C ALA A 55 -11.97 -4.85 18.52
N GLY A 56 -13.11 -5.48 18.21
CA GLY A 56 -14.39 -4.78 18.08
C GLY A 56 -14.39 -3.75 16.94
N VAL A 57 -13.78 -4.12 15.81
CA VAL A 57 -13.56 -3.24 14.66
C VAL A 57 -14.90 -2.80 14.07
N GLY A 58 -15.06 -1.50 13.84
CA GLY A 58 -16.32 -0.90 13.36
C GLY A 58 -16.50 -1.02 11.84
N GLY A 59 -15.57 -1.68 11.15
CA GLY A 59 -15.63 -1.92 9.72
C GLY A 59 -16.64 -2.99 9.34
N GLU A 60 -17.04 -3.00 8.06
CA GLU A 60 -17.87 -4.06 7.48
C GLU A 60 -17.13 -5.41 7.58
N ALA A 61 -17.52 -6.22 8.57
CA ALA A 61 -16.99 -7.56 8.75
C ALA A 61 -17.49 -8.48 7.64
N VAL A 62 -16.57 -9.17 6.98
CA VAL A 62 -16.89 -10.21 6.01
C VAL A 62 -17.03 -11.53 6.76
N GLY A 63 -17.96 -12.38 6.32
CA GLY A 63 -18.32 -13.64 7.00
C GLY A 63 -17.19 -14.67 7.22
N ASP A 64 -15.95 -14.41 6.79
CA ASP A 64 -14.77 -15.23 7.11
C ASP A 64 -13.87 -14.68 8.23
N GLY A 65 -14.21 -13.51 8.80
CA GLY A 65 -13.42 -12.83 9.84
C GLY A 65 -12.52 -11.70 9.33
N GLY A 66 -12.55 -11.38 8.04
CA GLY A 66 -11.87 -10.21 7.48
C GLY A 66 -12.61 -8.88 7.74
N VAL A 67 -11.86 -7.78 7.80
CA VAL A 67 -12.38 -6.41 7.94
C VAL A 67 -11.94 -5.56 6.75
N TYR A 68 -12.86 -4.79 6.17
CA TYR A 68 -12.52 -3.77 5.19
C TYR A 68 -11.84 -2.56 5.82
N LEU A 69 -10.68 -2.18 5.26
CA LEU A 69 -9.92 -1.00 5.64
C LEU A 69 -9.62 -0.15 4.40
N THR A 70 -9.44 1.15 4.58
CA THR A 70 -9.05 2.08 3.53
C THR A 70 -7.62 2.55 3.77
N ILE A 71 -6.74 2.41 2.78
CA ILE A 71 -5.35 2.89 2.87
C ILE A 71 -5.32 4.42 2.81
N GLU A 72 -4.65 5.05 3.78
CA GLU A 72 -4.52 6.51 3.89
C GLU A 72 -3.08 7.02 3.71
N GLY A 73 -2.07 6.15 3.86
CA GLY A 73 -0.68 6.58 3.75
C GLY A 73 0.29 5.58 4.35
N LEU A 74 1.40 6.11 4.86
CA LEU A 74 2.41 5.35 5.56
C LEU A 74 2.44 5.75 7.04
N SER A 75 2.80 4.81 7.90
CA SER A 75 3.15 5.10 9.27
C SER A 75 4.58 5.65 9.36
N PRO A 76 4.98 6.27 10.49
CA PRO A 76 6.37 6.72 10.68
C PRO A 76 7.42 5.60 10.56
N GLY A 77 7.00 4.33 10.73
CA GLY A 77 7.85 3.15 10.55
C GLY A 77 7.95 2.67 9.10
N GLY A 78 7.23 3.29 8.16
CA GLY A 78 7.19 2.89 6.75
C GLY A 78 6.20 1.76 6.44
N TYR A 79 5.27 1.46 7.35
CA TYR A 79 4.21 0.48 7.13
C TYR A 79 2.97 1.13 6.53
N LEU A 80 2.06 0.34 5.94
CA LEU A 80 0.83 0.89 5.38
C LEU A 80 -0.11 1.31 6.51
N LEU A 81 -0.55 2.56 6.48
CA LEU A 81 -1.56 3.07 7.40
C LEU A 81 -2.94 2.93 6.75
N ALA A 82 -3.85 2.28 7.45
CA ALA A 82 -5.23 2.07 7.00
C ALA A 82 -6.23 2.46 8.08
N ARG A 83 -7.47 2.72 7.69
CA ARG A 83 -8.56 3.09 8.62
C ARG A 83 -9.82 2.29 8.32
N ASP A 84 -10.54 1.88 9.36
CA ASP A 84 -11.87 1.28 9.21
C ASP A 84 -12.97 2.34 8.98
N ASP A 85 -14.19 1.89 8.68
CA ASP A 85 -15.33 2.81 8.53
C ASP A 85 -15.70 3.53 9.86
N GLY A 86 -15.21 3.02 11.00
CA GLY A 86 -15.39 3.58 12.35
C GLY A 86 -14.37 4.66 12.74
N GLY A 87 -13.35 4.91 11.91
CA GLY A 87 -12.30 5.90 12.18
C GLY A 87 -11.05 5.35 12.88
N THR A 88 -11.04 4.08 13.24
CA THR A 88 -9.91 3.43 13.92
C THR A 88 -8.77 3.18 12.94
N GLY A 89 -7.57 3.63 13.29
CA GLY A 89 -6.37 3.46 12.48
C GLY A 89 -5.64 2.15 12.76
N TYR A 90 -5.08 1.55 11.72
CA TYR A 90 -4.34 0.29 11.75
C TYR A 90 -3.05 0.41 10.96
N GLU A 91 -1.98 -0.13 11.53
CA GLU A 91 -0.72 -0.30 10.83
C GLU A 91 -0.67 -1.70 10.23
N LEU A 92 -0.65 -1.78 8.90
CA LEU A 92 -0.63 -3.03 8.16
C LEU A 92 0.80 -3.39 7.78
N THR A 93 1.22 -4.58 8.19
CA THR A 93 2.49 -5.16 7.77
C THR A 93 2.26 -6.03 6.53
N PRO A 94 3.11 -5.93 5.50
CA PRO A 94 3.05 -6.86 4.38
C PRO A 94 3.42 -8.25 4.89
N ASP A 95 2.47 -9.17 4.90
CA ASP A 95 2.64 -10.55 5.37
C ASP A 95 3.53 -11.43 4.45
N GLY A 96 4.20 -10.80 3.48
CA GLY A 96 5.09 -11.44 2.52
C GLY A 96 4.43 -12.44 1.57
N ASN A 97 3.13 -12.73 1.73
CA ASN A 97 2.41 -13.82 1.08
C ASN A 97 1.09 -13.39 0.41
N SER A 98 0.58 -12.19 0.65
CA SER A 98 -0.79 -11.78 0.25
C SER A 98 -0.88 -10.79 -0.91
N LEU A 99 0.17 -10.64 -1.74
CA LEU A 99 0.03 -10.01 -3.06
C LEU A 99 -0.61 -11.00 -4.05
N ASP A 100 -1.83 -11.45 -3.75
CA ASP A 100 -2.67 -12.20 -4.70
C ASP A 100 -3.36 -11.20 -5.64
N MET A 101 -2.59 -10.73 -6.63
CA MET A 101 -3.10 -9.87 -7.71
C MET A 101 -4.25 -10.52 -8.52
N MET A 102 -4.50 -11.82 -8.34
CA MET A 102 -5.54 -12.59 -9.04
C MET A 102 -6.86 -12.70 -8.28
N ARG A 103 -6.88 -12.39 -6.98
CA ARG A 103 -8.10 -12.29 -6.14
C ARG A 103 -8.93 -11.05 -6.55
N GLY A 104 -9.55 -11.15 -7.72
CA GLY A 104 -10.37 -10.09 -8.34
C GLY A 104 -10.56 -10.25 -9.85
N LEU A 105 -9.75 -11.08 -10.52
CA LEU A 105 -9.75 -11.22 -11.99
C LEU A 105 -10.50 -12.45 -12.53
N VAL A 106 -10.87 -13.42 -11.68
CA VAL A 106 -11.56 -14.65 -12.13
C VAL A 106 -12.97 -14.71 -11.57
N ARG A 107 -13.96 -14.32 -12.39
CA ARG A 107 -15.35 -14.77 -12.22
C ARG A 107 -15.64 -15.85 -13.24
N ARG A 108 -16.15 -17.01 -12.79
CA ARG A 108 -16.68 -18.07 -13.65
C ARG A 108 -17.79 -17.47 -14.53
N LYS A 109 -17.69 -17.68 -15.85
CA LYS A 109 -18.82 -17.44 -16.77
C LYS A 109 -19.97 -18.36 -16.34
N VAL A 110 -21.05 -17.75 -15.86
CA VAL A 110 -22.29 -18.49 -15.59
C VAL A 110 -22.82 -18.97 -16.95
N ALA A 111 -23.01 -20.28 -17.06
CA ALA A 111 -23.76 -20.91 -18.14
C ALA A 111 -25.20 -21.09 -17.67
#